data_AF-A0A834A0J8-F1
#
_entry.id   AF-A0A834A0J8-F1
#
_cell.length_a   1.000
_cell.length_b   1.000
_cell.length_c   1.000
_cell.angle_alpha   90.00
_cell.angle_beta   90.00
_cell.angle_gamma   90.00
#
_symmetry.space_group_name_H-M   'P 1'
#
loop_
_entity.id
_entity.type
_entity.pdbx_description
1 polymer ?
#
loop_
_entity_poly.entity_id
_entity_poly.type
_entity_poly.pdbx_seq_one_letter_code
_entity_poly.pdbx_strand_id
1 'polypeptide(L)'
;MKQRKGQGPGGGRGRKKGGLSDIPPSTSLPPLVEGQLRCFLKLTVDKVIWKIAKPPSCILVRVRWWGETSDGTLFCPRDTLQTEPKAVRTTTRYAVRCGPKQFTSYLTDMAVLVLEVITKLDHLPIGRVHISGLAKLSPTHHINGFFSIVSPTSKKLGELQVKHILILCCIE
;
A
#
# COMPACT_ATOMS: atom_id res chain seq x y z
N MET A 1 27.78 -56.69 -17.09
CA MET A 1 28.59 -55.52 -16.65
C MET A 1 28.16 -54.32 -17.51
N LYS A 2 27.92 -53.10 -17.06
CA LYS A 2 28.07 -52.42 -15.78
C LYS A 2 27.08 -51.24 -15.79
N GLN A 3 26.43 -51.05 -14.65
CA GLN A 3 25.47 -50.01 -14.33
C GLN A 3 26.17 -48.70 -13.90
N ARG A 4 25.38 -47.62 -13.75
CA ARG A 4 25.59 -46.33 -13.02
C ARG A 4 26.00 -45.15 -13.92
N LYS A 5 25.51 -43.91 -13.75
CA LYS A 5 24.75 -43.20 -12.69
C LYS A 5 24.16 -41.95 -13.41
N GLY A 6 22.92 -41.55 -13.16
CA GLY A 6 22.70 -40.45 -12.23
C GLY A 6 21.22 -40.05 -12.20
N GLN A 7 20.58 -40.38 -11.09
CA GLN A 7 19.34 -39.76 -10.63
C GLN A 7 19.63 -38.34 -10.17
N GLY A 8 18.73 -37.42 -10.51
CA GLY A 8 18.58 -36.16 -9.81
C GLY A 8 17.24 -35.50 -10.16
N PRO A 9 16.13 -35.86 -9.50
CA PRO A 9 14.93 -35.04 -9.51
C PRO A 9 15.11 -33.95 -8.45
N GLY A 10 15.57 -32.78 -8.87
CA GLY A 10 15.78 -31.63 -8.00
C GLY A 10 14.97 -30.42 -8.46
N GLY A 11 13.72 -30.64 -8.89
CA GLY A 11 12.76 -29.56 -9.13
C GLY A 11 12.50 -28.83 -7.83
N GLY A 12 13.34 -27.85 -7.51
CA GLY A 12 13.16 -26.92 -6.42
C GLY A 12 11.92 -26.09 -6.68
N ARG A 13 10.75 -26.64 -6.36
CA ARG A 13 9.55 -25.88 -6.06
C ARG A 13 9.95 -24.90 -4.97
N GLY A 14 10.24 -23.66 -5.39
CA GLY A 14 10.42 -22.52 -4.51
C GLY A 14 9.26 -22.52 -3.54
N ARG A 15 9.57 -22.95 -2.32
CA ARG A 15 8.68 -23.05 -1.18
C ARG A 15 7.92 -21.73 -1.08
N LYS A 16 6.61 -21.76 -1.32
CA LYS A 16 5.68 -20.68 -0.97
C LYS A 16 5.93 -20.36 0.51
N LYS A 17 6.73 -19.32 0.79
CA LYS A 17 6.74 -18.69 2.10
C LYS A 17 5.39 -18.00 2.22
N GLY A 18 4.51 -18.58 3.03
CA GLY A 18 3.23 -18.00 3.42
C GLY A 18 3.43 -16.73 4.23
N GLY A 19 3.89 -15.67 3.59
CA GLY A 19 3.79 -14.29 4.05
C GLY A 19 2.53 -13.68 3.47
N LEU A 20 1.89 -12.79 4.22
CA LEU A 20 0.82 -11.90 3.76
C LEU A 20 1.15 -11.43 2.34
N SER A 21 0.40 -11.88 1.33
CA SER A 21 0.72 -11.54 -0.07
C SER A 21 0.51 -10.04 -0.25
N ASP A 22 1.55 -9.34 -0.72
CA ASP A 22 1.41 -7.95 -1.11
C ASP A 22 0.27 -7.80 -2.11
N ILE A 23 -0.47 -6.71 -1.98
CA ILE A 23 -1.50 -6.31 -2.94
C ILE A 23 -0.79 -5.90 -4.22
N PRO A 24 -1.22 -6.37 -5.40
CA PRO A 24 -0.69 -5.86 -6.66
C PRO A 24 -1.01 -4.37 -6.78
N PRO A 25 -0.01 -3.50 -7.05
CA PRO A 25 -0.27 -2.08 -7.24
C PRO A 25 -1.02 -1.86 -8.55
N SER A 26 -1.95 -0.90 -8.57
CA SER A 26 -2.72 -0.56 -9.78
C SER A 26 -1.90 0.23 -10.82
N THR A 27 -0.73 0.73 -10.42
CA THR A 27 0.16 1.54 -11.27
C THR A 27 1.62 1.46 -10.79
N SER A 28 2.56 1.92 -11.62
CA SER A 28 3.91 2.31 -11.22
C SER A 28 3.98 3.80 -10.85
N LEU A 29 5.11 4.25 -10.31
CA LEU A 29 5.33 5.64 -9.92
C LEU A 29 6.48 6.30 -10.69
N PRO A 30 6.29 7.53 -11.17
CA PRO A 30 5.00 8.20 -11.37
C PRO A 30 4.10 7.39 -12.31
N PRO A 31 2.76 7.55 -12.23
CA PRO A 31 1.86 6.87 -13.17
C PRO A 31 2.21 7.17 -14.63
N LEU A 32 2.01 6.19 -15.51
CA LEU A 32 2.25 6.28 -16.96
C LEU A 32 3.72 6.50 -17.38
N VAL A 33 4.66 6.62 -16.45
CA VAL A 33 6.09 6.71 -16.77
C VAL A 33 6.63 5.31 -17.07
N GLU A 34 7.02 5.09 -18.32
CA GLU A 34 7.67 3.87 -18.78
C GLU A 34 9.20 4.04 -18.70
N GLY A 35 9.82 3.29 -17.79
CA GLY A 35 11.27 3.35 -17.57
C GLY A 35 11.79 2.09 -16.87
N GLN A 36 13.11 2.02 -16.68
CA GLN A 36 13.70 0.93 -15.91
C GLN A 36 13.28 1.02 -14.44
N LEU A 37 13.06 -0.13 -13.80
CA LEU A 37 12.83 -0.19 -12.36
C LEU A 37 14.05 0.37 -11.62
N ARG A 38 13.83 1.37 -10.76
CA ARG A 38 14.90 2.02 -9.96
C ARG A 38 14.83 1.63 -8.49
N CYS A 39 13.63 1.63 -7.93
CA CYS A 39 13.35 1.29 -6.54
C CYS A 39 11.87 0.93 -6.39
N PHE A 40 11.45 0.61 -5.16
CA PHE A 40 10.03 0.47 -4.83
C PHE A 40 9.63 1.48 -3.76
N LEU A 41 8.41 2.01 -3.87
CA LEU A 41 7.76 2.68 -2.74
C LEU A 41 6.83 1.68 -2.06
N LYS A 42 7.18 1.28 -0.82
CA LYS A 42 6.34 0.41 0.00
C LYS A 42 5.32 1.26 0.75
N LEU A 43 4.04 0.88 0.67
CA LEU A 43 2.95 1.45 1.43
C LEU A 43 2.25 0.37 2.26
N THR A 44 2.17 0.56 3.58
CA THR A 44 1.47 -0.34 4.51
C THR A 44 0.34 0.40 5.24
N VAL A 45 -0.90 0.09 4.89
CA VAL A 45 -2.14 0.56 5.53
C VAL A 45 -2.61 -0.52 6.51
N ASP A 46 -2.33 -0.36 7.81
CA ASP A 46 -2.33 -1.49 8.76
C ASP A 46 -3.69 -1.79 9.40
N LYS A 47 -4.25 -0.80 10.10
CA LYS A 47 -5.51 -0.96 10.84
C LYS A 47 -6.28 0.35 10.95
N VAL A 48 -7.58 0.25 11.20
CA VAL A 48 -8.46 1.38 11.52
C VAL A 48 -8.84 1.33 13.00
N ILE A 49 -8.87 2.50 13.63
CA ILE A 49 -9.40 2.71 14.99
C ILE A 49 -10.58 3.67 14.87
N TRP A 50 -11.79 3.17 15.07
CA TRP A 50 -13.01 3.98 15.02
C TRP A 50 -13.24 4.76 16.32
N LYS A 51 -13.75 5.99 16.20
CA LYS A 51 -14.13 6.86 17.33
C LYS A 51 -15.63 7.19 17.35
N ILE A 52 -16.41 6.50 16.53
CA ILE A 52 -17.86 6.67 16.38
C ILE A 52 -18.59 5.46 16.97
N ALA A 53 -19.79 5.67 17.50
CA ALA A 53 -20.57 4.65 18.18
C ALA A 53 -21.02 3.49 17.26
N LYS A 54 -21.25 3.77 15.97
CA LYS A 54 -21.69 2.80 14.98
C LYS A 54 -20.70 2.76 13.80
N PRO A 55 -19.57 2.05 13.93
CA PRO A 55 -18.59 1.94 12.87
C PRO A 55 -19.12 1.10 11.69
N PRO A 56 -18.68 1.37 10.45
CA PRO A 56 -18.97 0.51 9.31
C PRO A 56 -18.33 -0.87 9.48
N SER A 57 -19.07 -1.93 9.19
CA SER A 57 -18.67 -3.33 9.46
C SER A 57 -17.63 -3.89 8.50
N CYS A 58 -17.45 -3.32 7.30
CA CYS A 58 -16.49 -3.77 6.32
C CYS A 58 -16.07 -2.59 5.44
N ILE A 59 -14.81 -2.17 5.56
CA ILE A 59 -14.26 -1.07 4.77
C ILE A 59 -13.10 -1.54 3.90
N LEU A 60 -12.83 -0.75 2.87
CA LEU A 60 -11.60 -0.78 2.09
C LEU A 60 -10.97 0.61 2.16
N VAL A 61 -9.67 0.67 1.93
CA VAL A 61 -8.94 1.93 1.74
C VAL A 61 -8.42 1.99 0.32
N ARG A 62 -8.89 2.96 -0.45
CA ARG A 62 -8.44 3.24 -1.80
C ARG A 62 -7.30 4.25 -1.75
N VAL A 63 -6.17 3.88 -2.36
CA VAL A 63 -5.03 4.77 -2.59
C VAL A 63 -4.98 5.09 -4.07
N ARG A 64 -5.04 6.37 -4.43
CA ARG A 64 -4.84 6.83 -5.81
C ARG A 64 -3.71 7.83 -5.85
N TRP A 65 -2.74 7.58 -6.71
CA TRP A 65 -1.59 8.45 -6.90
C TRP A 65 -1.92 9.62 -7.83
N TRP A 66 -1.18 10.72 -7.72
CA TRP A 66 -1.38 11.87 -8.60
C TRP A 66 -1.06 11.49 -10.04
N GLY A 67 -1.93 11.87 -10.98
CA GLY A 67 -1.84 11.46 -12.39
C GLY A 67 -2.29 10.03 -12.70
N GLU A 68 -2.75 9.25 -11.71
CA GLU A 68 -3.24 7.89 -11.93
C GLU A 68 -4.64 7.87 -12.57
N THR A 69 -4.79 7.19 -13.72
CA THR A 69 -6.06 7.07 -14.44
C THR A 69 -6.92 5.89 -13.97
N SER A 70 -6.33 4.93 -13.26
CA SER A 70 -7.02 3.76 -12.69
C SER A 70 -7.87 4.12 -11.45
N ASP A 71 -8.68 3.17 -10.98
CA ASP A 71 -9.44 3.28 -9.72
C ASP A 71 -8.57 3.20 -8.44
N GLY A 72 -7.24 3.19 -8.57
CA GLY A 72 -6.32 3.12 -7.44
C GLY A 72 -6.18 1.71 -6.86
N THR A 73 -5.31 1.58 -5.86
CA THR A 73 -5.03 0.31 -5.18
C THR A 73 -5.92 0.17 -3.94
N LEU A 74 -6.57 -0.99 -3.80
CA LEU A 74 -7.49 -1.28 -2.70
C LEU A 74 -6.81 -2.08 -1.58
N PHE A 75 -6.86 -1.52 -0.37
CA PHE A 75 -6.35 -2.12 0.86
C PHE A 75 -7.49 -2.58 1.75
N CYS A 76 -7.27 -3.67 2.48
CA CYS A 76 -8.18 -4.19 3.50
C CYS A 76 -7.46 -4.11 4.87
N PRO A 77 -7.45 -2.94 5.53
CA PRO A 77 -6.87 -2.79 6.86
C PRO A 77 -7.61 -3.66 7.88
N ARG A 78 -6.91 -4.02 8.95
CA ARG A 78 -7.54 -4.69 10.08
C ARG A 78 -8.51 -3.73 10.76
N ASP A 79 -9.68 -4.24 11.08
CA ASP A 79 -10.60 -3.58 12.00
C ASP A 79 -10.33 -4.13 13.40
N THR A 80 -10.08 -3.26 14.37
CA THR A 80 -9.83 -3.67 15.76
C THR A 80 -11.05 -4.34 16.41
N LEU A 81 -12.24 -4.20 15.81
CA LEU A 81 -13.47 -4.82 16.28
C LEU A 81 -13.75 -6.19 15.63
N GLN A 82 -12.98 -6.59 14.62
CA GLN A 82 -13.17 -7.86 13.92
C GLN A 82 -12.18 -8.92 14.43
N THR A 83 -12.73 -9.99 15.02
CA THR A 83 -12.00 -11.08 15.66
C THR A 83 -11.48 -12.14 14.68
N GLU A 84 -11.85 -12.07 13.40
CA GLU A 84 -11.58 -13.14 12.43
C GLU A 84 -10.25 -12.96 11.68
N PRO A 85 -9.40 -14.01 11.59
CA PRO A 85 -8.12 -13.99 10.89
C PRO A 85 -8.31 -14.06 9.36
N LYS A 86 -8.83 -12.98 8.76
CA LYS A 86 -8.93 -12.83 7.31
C LYS A 86 -7.55 -12.52 6.72
N ALA A 87 -7.26 -12.99 5.51
CA ALA A 87 -6.01 -12.65 4.81
C ALA A 87 -5.87 -11.12 4.66
N VAL A 88 -5.02 -10.54 5.52
CA VAL A 88 -4.89 -9.10 5.69
C VAL A 88 -4.08 -8.51 4.54
N ARG A 89 -4.76 -7.85 3.62
CA ARG A 89 -4.17 -7.18 2.45
C ARG A 89 -3.86 -5.73 2.80
N THR A 90 -2.67 -5.50 3.36
CA THR A 90 -2.32 -4.20 3.96
C THR A 90 -1.08 -3.56 3.36
N THR A 91 -0.31 -4.30 2.58
CA THR A 91 0.95 -3.81 2.02
C THR A 91 0.93 -3.92 0.51
N THR A 92 1.45 -2.90 -0.16
CA THR A 92 1.81 -2.95 -1.57
C THR A 92 3.19 -2.35 -1.79
N ARG A 93 3.78 -2.64 -2.94
CA ARG A 93 5.06 -2.09 -3.40
C ARG A 93 4.88 -1.53 -4.80
N TYR A 94 4.89 -0.21 -4.91
CA TYR A 94 4.82 0.47 -6.20
C TYR A 94 6.20 0.51 -6.83
N ALA A 95 6.32 0.01 -8.06
CA ALA A 95 7.55 0.12 -8.84
C ALA A 95 7.82 1.60 -9.18
N VAL A 96 9.00 2.12 -8.86
CA VAL A 96 9.42 3.47 -9.26
C VAL A 96 10.22 3.37 -10.55
N ARG A 97 9.78 4.08 -11.59
CA ARG A 97 10.31 3.97 -12.97
C ARG A 97 11.06 5.22 -13.45
N CYS A 98 11.06 6.30 -12.67
CA CYS A 98 11.80 7.53 -12.98
C CYS A 98 13.08 7.67 -12.14
N GLY A 99 13.96 8.59 -12.54
CA GLY A 99 15.18 8.89 -11.78
C GLY A 99 14.89 9.57 -10.42
N PRO A 100 15.85 9.58 -9.47
CA PRO A 100 15.64 10.11 -8.12
C PRO A 100 15.15 11.56 -8.09
N LYS A 101 15.74 12.45 -8.89
CA LYS A 101 15.35 13.88 -8.95
C LYS A 101 13.90 14.05 -9.41
N GLN A 102 13.50 13.30 -10.44
CA GLN A 102 12.12 13.32 -10.96
C GLN A 102 11.14 12.75 -9.93
N PHE A 103 11.53 11.70 -9.20
CA PHE A 103 10.68 11.11 -8.17
C PHE A 103 10.46 12.07 -7.01
N THR A 104 11.52 12.75 -6.56
CA THR A 104 11.41 13.82 -5.54
C THR A 104 10.52 14.96 -6.02
N SER A 105 10.65 15.41 -7.28
CA SER A 105 9.75 16.43 -7.85
C SER A 105 8.29 15.96 -7.79
N TYR A 106 8.02 14.75 -8.27
CA TYR A 106 6.67 14.18 -8.24
C TYR A 106 6.06 14.11 -6.83
N LEU A 107 6.82 13.65 -5.83
CA LEU A 107 6.36 13.61 -4.44
C LEU A 107 6.16 15.01 -3.83
N THR A 108 6.95 15.98 -4.29
CA THR A 108 6.84 17.39 -3.87
C THR A 108 5.58 18.03 -4.44
N ASP A 109 5.36 17.86 -5.74
CA ASP A 109 4.20 18.43 -6.46
C ASP A 109 2.89 17.82 -5.97
N MET A 110 2.88 16.53 -5.62
CA MET A 110 1.71 15.89 -5.03
C MET A 110 1.36 16.46 -3.66
N ALA A 111 2.37 16.81 -2.84
CA ALA A 111 2.32 17.34 -1.47
C ALA A 111 1.57 16.49 -0.41
N VAL A 112 0.34 16.07 -0.71
CA VAL A 112 -0.58 15.31 0.13
C VAL A 112 -1.10 14.09 -0.63
N LEU A 113 -0.92 12.91 -0.06
CA LEU A 113 -1.56 11.68 -0.52
C LEU A 113 -2.91 11.53 0.19
N VAL A 114 -3.99 11.51 -0.59
CA VAL A 114 -5.35 11.31 -0.09
C VAL A 114 -5.72 9.83 -0.20
N LEU A 115 -6.04 9.22 0.94
CA LEU A 115 -6.57 7.87 1.06
C LEU A 115 -8.08 7.96 1.27
N GLU A 116 -8.85 7.26 0.47
CA GLU A 116 -10.31 7.23 0.60
C GLU A 116 -10.73 5.95 1.34
N VAL A 117 -11.49 6.13 2.42
CA VAL A 117 -12.12 5.04 3.16
C VAL A 117 -13.49 4.80 2.53
N ILE A 118 -13.69 3.62 1.99
CA ILE A 118 -14.92 3.23 1.29
C ILE A 118 -15.54 2.00 1.93
N THR A 119 -16.86 1.84 1.81
CA THR A 119 -17.54 0.59 2.17
C THR A 119 -17.13 -0.54 1.23
N LYS A 120 -17.11 -1.77 1.74
CA LYS A 120 -16.68 -2.93 0.94
C LYS A 120 -17.75 -3.41 -0.06
N LEU A 121 -19.03 -3.24 0.26
CA LEU A 121 -20.13 -3.82 -0.51
C LEU A 121 -20.42 -3.04 -1.80
N ASP A 122 -20.49 -1.72 -1.69
CA ASP A 122 -20.97 -0.78 -2.69
C ASP A 122 -19.94 0.32 -3.03
N HIS A 123 -18.75 0.26 -2.43
CA HIS A 123 -17.63 1.18 -2.69
C HIS A 123 -17.96 2.67 -2.45
N LEU A 124 -18.93 2.95 -1.58
CA LEU A 124 -19.32 4.31 -1.23
C LEU A 124 -18.29 4.98 -0.31
N PRO A 125 -17.94 6.24 -0.55
CA PRO A 125 -16.98 6.97 0.29
C PRO A 125 -17.57 7.27 1.66
N ILE A 126 -16.88 6.81 2.70
CA ILE A 126 -17.19 7.08 4.11
C ILE A 126 -16.41 8.30 4.60
N GLY A 127 -15.14 8.42 4.18
CA GLY A 127 -14.26 9.48 4.63
C GLY A 127 -12.91 9.46 3.93
N ARG A 128 -12.08 10.46 4.27
CA ARG A 128 -10.76 10.67 3.69
C ARG A 128 -9.70 10.77 4.76
N VAL A 129 -8.49 10.38 4.40
CA VAL A 129 -7.29 10.47 5.22
C VAL A 129 -6.24 11.20 4.40
N HIS A 130 -5.65 12.25 4.97
CA HIS A 130 -4.63 13.05 4.30
C HIS A 130 -3.26 12.73 4.89
N ILE A 131 -2.30 12.38 4.03
CA ILE A 131 -0.92 12.11 4.43
C ILE A 131 -0.02 13.15 3.75
N SER A 132 0.52 14.07 4.55
CA SER A 132 1.46 15.09 4.10
C SER A 132 2.91 14.67 4.29
N GLY A 133 3.85 15.45 3.74
CA GLY A 133 5.28 15.27 3.98
C GLY A 133 5.94 14.24 3.06
N LEU A 134 5.29 13.89 1.95
CA LEU A 134 5.83 12.96 0.95
C LEU A 134 7.19 13.40 0.40
N ALA A 135 7.41 14.71 0.26
CA ALA A 135 8.68 15.29 -0.20
C ALA A 135 9.88 14.94 0.72
N LYS A 136 9.62 14.59 1.99
CA LYS A 136 10.67 14.22 2.96
C LYS A 136 11.06 12.75 2.86
N LEU A 137 10.35 11.94 2.07
CA LEU A 137 10.62 10.51 1.95
C LEU A 137 12.03 10.27 1.39
N SER A 138 12.75 9.38 2.06
CA SER A 138 14.06 8.89 1.65
C SER A 138 14.23 7.44 2.11
N PRO A 139 15.30 6.74 1.73
CA PRO A 139 15.58 5.40 2.26
C PRO A 139 15.71 5.35 3.79
N THR A 140 16.04 6.48 4.43
CA THR A 140 16.19 6.59 5.90
C THR A 140 15.03 7.33 6.56
N HIS A 141 14.23 8.08 5.80
CA HIS A 141 13.08 8.82 6.30
C HIS A 141 11.78 8.23 5.77
N HIS A 142 11.02 7.60 6.67
CA HIS A 142 9.74 6.99 6.36
C HIS A 142 8.61 7.72 7.09
N ILE A 143 7.41 7.65 6.52
CA ILE A 143 6.19 8.14 7.17
C ILE A 143 5.52 6.96 7.90
N ASN A 144 5.25 7.16 9.18
CA ASN A 144 4.51 6.25 10.04
C ASN A 144 3.65 7.08 11.00
N GLY A 145 2.41 6.66 11.23
CA GLY A 145 1.57 7.27 12.24
C GLY A 145 0.10 6.88 12.15
N PHE A 146 -0.69 7.58 12.96
CA PHE A 146 -2.14 7.54 12.94
C PHE A 146 -2.65 8.82 12.30
N PHE A 147 -3.46 8.66 11.25
CA PHE A 147 -3.99 9.78 10.47
C PHE A 147 -5.51 9.83 10.63
N SER A 148 -6.06 11.04 10.80
CA SER A 148 -7.50 11.18 11.07
C SER A 148 -8.32 10.81 9.82
N ILE A 149 -9.34 9.98 10.01
CA ILE A 149 -10.38 9.70 9.03
C ILE A 149 -11.45 10.78 9.21
N VAL A 150 -11.67 11.59 8.18
CA VAL A 150 -12.62 12.71 8.21
C VAL A 150 -13.75 12.45 7.21
N SER A 151 -15.01 12.59 7.64
CA SER A 151 -16.17 12.44 6.76
C SER A 151 -16.25 13.55 5.71
N PRO A 152 -17.07 13.40 4.65
CA PRO A 152 -17.38 14.49 3.72
C PRO A 152 -17.97 15.73 4.41
N THR A 153 -18.59 15.55 5.58
CA THR A 153 -19.16 16.60 6.43
C THR A 153 -18.16 17.13 7.48
N SER A 154 -16.86 16.91 7.28
CA SER A 154 -15.77 17.40 8.14
C SER A 154 -15.78 16.88 9.59
N LYS A 155 -16.46 15.76 9.87
CA LYS A 155 -16.47 15.13 11.19
C LYS A 155 -15.37 14.08 11.27
N LYS A 156 -14.63 14.05 12.39
CA LYS A 156 -13.64 13.00 12.66
C LYS A 156 -14.35 11.69 13.00
N LEU A 157 -14.11 10.65 12.19
CA LEU A 157 -14.72 9.33 12.34
C LEU A 157 -13.82 8.34 13.10
N GLY A 158 -12.51 8.54 13.01
CA GLY A 158 -11.52 7.61 13.55
C GLY A 158 -10.11 7.96 13.11
N GLU A 159 -9.21 6.99 13.22
CA GLU A 159 -7.81 7.07 12.82
C GLU A 159 -7.41 5.85 11.99
N LEU A 160 -6.65 6.07 10.92
CA LEU A 160 -6.05 5.05 10.09
C LEU A 160 -4.56 4.94 10.44
N GLN A 161 -4.09 3.75 10.82
CA GLN A 161 -2.68 3.49 11.03
C GLN A 161 -1.99 3.19 9.70
N VAL A 162 -1.01 4.02 9.34
CA VAL A 162 -0.10 3.77 8.22
C VAL A 162 1.27 3.51 8.82
N LYS A 163 1.79 2.30 8.66
CA LYS A 163 3.04 1.88 9.32
C LYS A 163 4.28 2.27 8.55
N HIS A 164 4.24 2.18 7.22
CA HIS A 164 5.40 2.46 6.38
C HIS A 164 4.94 3.08 5.07
N ILE A 165 5.37 4.31 4.82
CA ILE A 165 5.64 4.82 3.48
C ILE A 165 7.15 4.95 3.39
N LEU A 166 7.79 4.07 2.64
CA LEU A 166 9.26 3.94 2.61
C LEU A 166 9.74 3.64 1.20
N ILE A 167 10.84 4.28 0.80
CA ILE A 167 11.57 3.95 -0.42
C ILE A 167 12.49 2.77 -0.14
N LEU A 168 12.24 1.65 -0.80
CA LEU A 168 13.09 0.47 -0.80
C LEU A 168 14.00 0.54 -2.01
N CYS A 169 15.30 0.76 -1.81
CA CYS A 169 16.27 0.66 -2.89
C CYS A 169 16.23 -0.73 -3.52
N CYS A 170 16.26 -0.79 -4.86
CA CYS A 170 16.67 -2.00 -5.53
C CYS A 170 18.16 -2.19 -5.22
N ILE A 171 18.50 -3.24 -4.47
CA ILE A 171 19.88 -3.71 -4.42
C ILE A 171 20.11 -4.31 -5.81
N GLU A 172 20.96 -3.67 -6.62
CA GLU A 172 21.54 -4.27 -7.83
C GLU A 172 22.60 -5.31 -7.43
#